data_AF-A0A0F6YGJ0-F1
#
_entry.id   AF-A0A0F6YGJ0-F1
#
_cell.length_a   1.000
_cell.length_b   1.000
_cell.length_c   1.000
_cell.angle_alpha   90.00
_cell.angle_beta   90.00
_cell.angle_gamma   90.00
#
_symmetry.space_group_name_H-M   'P 1'
#
loop_
_entity.id
_entity.type
_entity.pdbx_description
1 polymer ?
#
loop_
_entity_poly.entity_id
_entity_poly.type
_entity_poly.pdbx_seq_one_letter_code
_entity_poly.pdbx_strand_id
1 'polypeptide(L)'
;MSVAEEHESRSEERESLWNLVVPPATWAAHFLASYITAAIWCAKVVGRAGSLSSARTAIFVYTAVALIVLVVLGARGYRRHATGAPPHGARRHHDEDTAESRHRFLGLATFLLSALGVVAVTYAAIAALVVGTCR
;
A
#
# COMPACT_ATOMS: atom_id res chain seq x y z
N MET A 1 6.63 -28.86 22.45
CA MET A 1 6.25 -28.10 21.24
C MET A 1 5.09 -28.81 20.59
N SER A 2 3.88 -28.30 20.84
CA SER A 2 2.59 -28.87 20.44
C SER A 2 2.23 -28.43 19.02
N VAL A 3 1.53 -29.28 18.25
CA VAL A 3 1.03 -28.98 16.88
C VAL A 3 0.21 -27.68 16.83
N ALA A 4 -0.41 -27.28 17.94
CA ALA A 4 -1.13 -26.00 18.05
C ALA A 4 -0.19 -24.78 17.93
N GLU A 5 1.03 -24.84 18.47
CA GLU A 5 2.02 -23.75 18.42
C GLU A 5 2.57 -23.56 16.99
N GLU A 6 2.71 -24.65 16.21
CA GLU A 6 3.09 -24.57 14.78
C GLU A 6 2.00 -23.93 13.90
N HIS A 7 0.72 -24.14 14.23
CA HIS A 7 -0.38 -23.59 13.45
C HIS A 7 -0.58 -22.08 13.70
N GLU A 8 -0.36 -21.66 14.95
CA GLU A 8 -0.45 -20.26 15.37
C GLU A 8 0.70 -19.42 14.77
N SER A 9 1.94 -19.88 14.91
CA SER A 9 3.13 -19.19 14.34
C SER A 9 3.07 -19.02 12.81
N ARG A 10 2.62 -20.05 12.07
CA ARG A 10 2.42 -19.98 10.61
C ARG A 10 1.36 -18.93 10.23
N SER A 11 0.32 -18.78 11.06
CA SER A 11 -0.74 -17.81 10.80
C SER A 11 -0.25 -16.37 10.98
N GLU A 12 0.59 -16.12 11.99
CA GLU A 12 1.21 -14.83 12.27
C GLU A 12 2.22 -14.42 11.19
N GLU A 13 3.08 -15.34 10.74
CA GLU A 13 4.01 -15.09 9.62
C GLU A 13 3.25 -14.76 8.33
N ARG A 14 2.18 -15.51 8.03
CA ARG A 14 1.35 -15.27 6.85
C ARG A 14 0.67 -13.91 6.91
N GLU A 15 0.17 -13.50 8.07
CA GLU A 15 -0.42 -12.17 8.24
C GLU A 15 0.62 -11.06 8.05
N SER A 16 1.84 -11.25 8.55
CA SER A 16 2.92 -10.28 8.37
C SER A 16 3.36 -10.14 6.90
N LEU A 17 3.48 -11.25 6.17
CA LEU A 17 3.77 -11.24 4.74
C LEU A 17 2.66 -10.55 3.96
N TRP A 18 1.40 -10.76 4.34
CA TRP A 18 0.26 -10.09 3.71
C TRP A 18 0.34 -8.57 3.85
N ASN A 19 0.69 -8.07 5.04
CA ASN A 19 0.85 -6.63 5.27
C ASN A 19 1.96 -6.00 4.40
N LEU A 20 2.96 -6.77 3.99
CA LEU A 20 4.05 -6.32 3.11
C LEU A 20 3.62 -6.27 1.63
N VAL A 21 2.77 -7.21 1.20
CA VAL A 21 2.35 -7.36 -0.21
C VAL A 21 1.18 -6.45 -0.56
N VAL A 22 0.27 -6.18 0.38
CA VAL A 22 -0.94 -5.39 0.09
C VAL A 22 -0.64 -3.95 -0.36
N PRO A 23 0.34 -3.21 0.19
CA PRO A 23 0.66 -1.86 -0.30
C PRO A 23 1.08 -1.80 -1.78
N PRO A 24 2.11 -2.55 -2.25
CA PRO A 24 2.48 -2.55 -3.67
C PRO A 24 1.38 -3.13 -4.57
N ALA A 25 0.61 -4.13 -4.10
CA ALA A 25 -0.53 -4.64 -4.86
C ALA A 25 -1.65 -3.60 -5.03
N THR A 26 -1.94 -2.81 -3.98
CA THR A 26 -2.93 -1.72 -4.03
C THR A 26 -2.53 -0.66 -5.05
N TRP A 27 -1.25 -0.27 -5.06
CA TRP A 27 -0.73 0.64 -6.07
C TRP A 27 -0.86 0.08 -7.49
N ALA A 28 -0.44 -1.17 -7.72
CA ALA A 28 -0.53 -1.80 -9.03
C ALA A 28 -1.97 -1.90 -9.52
N ALA A 29 -2.91 -2.27 -8.64
CA ALA A 29 -4.33 -2.32 -8.96
C ALA A 29 -4.90 -0.94 -9.30
N HIS A 30 -4.55 0.10 -8.54
CA HIS A 30 -4.95 1.48 -8.82
C HIS A 30 -4.43 1.96 -10.18
N PHE A 31 -3.15 1.73 -10.46
CA PHE A 31 -2.53 2.10 -11.73
C PHE A 31 -3.21 1.40 -12.90
N LEU A 32 -3.41 0.07 -12.80
CA LEU A 32 -4.05 -0.72 -13.84
C LEU A 32 -5.50 -0.29 -14.09
N ALA A 33 -6.29 -0.06 -13.03
CA ALA A 33 -7.67 0.41 -13.16
C ALA A 33 -7.74 1.78 -13.83
N SER A 34 -6.84 2.70 -13.46
CA SER A 34 -6.76 4.05 -14.04
C SER A 34 -6.36 3.99 -15.52
N TYR A 35 -5.36 3.16 -15.86
CA TYR A 35 -4.90 2.96 -17.23
C TYR A 35 -5.98 2.36 -18.12
N ILE A 36 -6.61 1.27 -17.68
CA ILE A 36 -7.67 0.59 -18.45
C ILE A 36 -8.85 1.54 -18.67
N THR A 37 -9.25 2.30 -17.66
CA THR A 37 -10.34 3.27 -17.77
C THR A 37 -10.02 4.33 -18.82
N ALA A 38 -8.82 4.92 -18.78
CA ALA A 38 -8.39 5.90 -19.77
C ALA A 38 -8.32 5.29 -21.19
N ALA A 39 -7.75 4.10 -21.33
CA ALA A 39 -7.62 3.41 -22.62
C ALA A 39 -8.99 3.10 -23.24
N ILE A 40 -9.92 2.52 -22.47
CA ILE A 40 -11.27 2.20 -22.94
C ILE A 40 -12.04 3.49 -23.26
N TRP A 41 -11.95 4.52 -22.42
CA TRP A 41 -12.64 5.79 -22.63
C TRP A 41 -12.21 6.44 -23.95
N CYS A 42 -10.90 6.52 -24.20
CA CYS A 42 -10.36 7.09 -25.42
C CYS A 42 -10.64 6.24 -26.66
N ALA A 43 -10.64 4.90 -26.54
CA ALA A 43 -10.86 4.00 -27.68
C ALA A 43 -12.34 3.81 -28.05
N LYS A 44 -13.25 3.86 -27.07
CA LYS A 44 -14.64 3.41 -27.25
C LYS A 44 -15.70 4.47 -26.99
N VAL A 45 -15.43 5.52 -26.20
CA VAL A 45 -16.48 6.47 -25.77
C VAL A 45 -16.37 7.80 -26.50
N VAL A 46 -15.19 8.42 -26.46
CA VAL A 46 -15.00 9.81 -26.93
C VAL A 46 -14.09 9.94 -28.16
N GLY A 47 -13.33 8.91 -28.51
CA GLY A 47 -12.35 8.94 -29.60
C GLY A 47 -11.12 9.81 -29.29
N ARG A 48 -10.17 9.90 -30.24
CA ARG A 48 -8.87 10.59 -30.07
C ARG A 48 -8.96 12.10 -29.79
N ALA A 49 -10.09 12.74 -30.12
CA ALA A 49 -10.28 14.18 -29.98
C ALA A 49 -11.16 14.58 -28.79
N GLY A 50 -11.77 13.63 -28.09
CA GLY A 50 -12.67 13.96 -26.99
C GLY A 50 -11.95 14.08 -25.64
N SER A 51 -12.66 14.68 -24.68
CA SER A 51 -12.09 15.05 -23.39
C SER A 51 -12.04 13.87 -22.41
N LEU A 52 -10.99 13.86 -21.57
CA LEU A 52 -10.84 12.87 -20.51
C LEU A 52 -11.65 13.21 -19.23
N SER A 53 -12.53 14.21 -19.29
CA SER A 53 -13.20 14.81 -18.12
C SER A 53 -13.94 13.78 -17.25
N SER A 54 -14.83 12.97 -17.86
CA SER A 54 -15.61 11.99 -17.09
C SER A 54 -14.76 10.82 -16.59
N ALA A 55 -13.77 10.37 -17.38
CA ALA A 55 -12.82 9.35 -16.93
C ALA A 55 -11.93 9.85 -15.77
N ARG A 56 -11.60 11.14 -15.71
CA ARG A 56 -10.87 11.73 -14.56
C ARG A 56 -11.67 11.62 -13.26
N THR A 57 -12.99 11.77 -13.29
CA THR A 57 -13.82 11.56 -12.10
C THR A 57 -13.68 10.12 -11.58
N ALA A 58 -13.70 9.13 -12.47
CA ALA A 58 -13.50 7.73 -12.09
C ALA A 58 -12.07 7.49 -11.52
N ILE A 59 -11.05 8.04 -12.17
CA ILE A 59 -9.66 7.95 -11.68
C ILE A 59 -9.53 8.58 -10.29
N PHE A 60 -10.15 9.74 -10.07
CA PHE A 60 -10.14 10.42 -8.77
C PHE A 60 -10.76 9.55 -7.67
N VAL A 61 -11.87 8.87 -7.97
CA VAL A 61 -12.49 7.91 -7.04
C VAL A 61 -11.53 6.76 -6.73
N TYR A 62 -10.88 6.17 -7.73
CA TYR A 62 -9.89 5.11 -7.51
C TYR A 62 -8.70 5.58 -6.68
N THR A 63 -8.22 6.80 -6.92
CA THR A 63 -7.12 7.41 -6.17
C THR A 63 -7.52 7.58 -4.71
N ALA A 64 -8.70 8.13 -4.43
CA ALA A 64 -9.19 8.32 -3.08
C ALA A 64 -9.28 6.99 -2.30
N VAL A 65 -9.85 5.95 -2.93
CA VAL A 65 -9.92 4.61 -2.33
C VAL A 65 -8.53 4.03 -2.06
N ALA A 66 -7.61 4.11 -3.02
CA ALA A 66 -6.24 3.60 -2.87
C ALA A 66 -5.49 4.32 -1.74
N LEU A 67 -5.63 5.65 -1.63
CA LEU A 67 -5.03 6.43 -0.56
C LEU A 67 -5.57 6.05 0.80
N ILE A 68 -6.89 5.87 0.94
CA ILE A 68 -7.51 5.41 2.20
C ILE A 68 -6.92 4.06 2.61
N VAL A 69 -6.84 3.10 1.69
CA VAL A 69 -6.26 1.78 1.96
C VAL A 69 -4.80 1.90 2.42
N LEU A 70 -3.96 2.63 1.68
CA LEU A 70 -2.54 2.80 2.01
C LEU A 70 -2.32 3.53 3.34
N VAL A 71 -3.08 4.58 3.63
CA VAL A 71 -3.00 5.32 4.90
C VAL A 71 -3.40 4.43 6.06
N VAL A 72 -4.48 3.65 5.91
CA VAL A 72 -4.93 2.72 6.96
C VAL A 72 -3.88 1.63 7.21
N LEU A 73 -3.27 1.08 6.16
CA LEU A 73 -2.20 0.07 6.28
C LEU A 73 -0.94 0.65 6.93
N GLY A 74 -0.49 1.81 6.46
CA GLY A 74 0.67 2.52 7.02
C GLY A 74 0.45 2.88 8.49
N ALA A 75 -0.74 3.36 8.86
CA ALA A 75 -1.09 3.68 10.24
C ALA A 75 -1.17 2.43 11.14
N ARG A 76 -1.55 1.26 10.60
CA ARG A 76 -1.51 -0.01 11.34
C ARG A 76 -0.06 -0.47 11.55
N GLY A 77 0.78 -0.41 10.52
CA GLY A 77 2.20 -0.74 10.62
C GLY A 77 2.94 0.16 11.62
N TYR A 78 2.68 1.47 11.57
CA TYR A 78 3.27 2.44 12.49
C TYR A 78 2.83 2.21 13.95
N ARG A 79 1.52 1.97 14.19
CA ARG A 79 1.01 1.69 15.54
C ARG A 79 1.63 0.44 16.16
N ARG A 80 1.76 -0.64 15.39
CA ARG A 80 2.43 -1.88 15.84
C ARG A 80 3.90 -1.65 16.22
N HIS A 81 4.60 -0.77 15.50
CA HIS A 81 5.98 -0.40 15.83
C HIS A 81 6.06 0.51 17.07
N ALA A 82 5.15 1.48 17.21
CA ALA A 82 5.16 2.46 18.29
C ALA A 82 4.79 1.87 19.67
N THR A 83 3.91 0.87 19.73
CA THR A 83 3.51 0.22 21.00
C THR A 83 4.52 -0.78 21.55
N GLY A 84 5.58 -1.12 20.80
CA GLY A 84 6.65 -2.03 21.23
C GLY A 84 7.87 -1.33 21.85
N ALA A 85 7.80 -0.02 22.13
CA ALA A 85 8.88 0.72 22.78
C ALA A 85 8.80 0.54 24.31
N PRO A 86 9.77 -0.13 24.96
CA PRO A 86 9.77 -0.25 26.41
C PRO A 86 9.91 1.13 27.06
N PRO A 87 9.16 1.43 28.13
CA PRO A 87 9.42 2.60 28.94
C PRO A 87 10.79 2.43 29.62
N HIS A 88 11.70 3.37 29.34
CA HIS A 88 12.97 3.57 30.05
C HIS A 88 14.09 2.54 29.78
N GLY A 89 15.11 2.99 29.01
CA GLY A 89 16.53 2.82 29.38
C GLY A 89 17.18 1.42 29.39
N ALA A 90 16.48 0.33 29.11
CA ALA A 90 17.12 -0.98 29.03
C ALA A 90 17.93 -1.10 27.73
N ARG A 91 19.27 -1.08 27.83
CA ARG A 91 20.19 -1.39 26.74
C ARG A 91 19.83 -2.75 26.14
N ARG A 92 19.15 -2.76 24.99
CA ARG A 92 18.91 -3.98 24.20
C ARG A 92 20.25 -4.50 23.69
N HIS A 93 20.74 -5.56 24.32
CA HIS A 93 21.83 -6.37 23.79
C HIS A 93 21.44 -6.85 22.38
N HIS A 94 22.26 -6.53 21.38
CA HIS A 94 21.90 -6.62 19.95
C HIS A 94 22.03 -8.03 19.35
N ASP A 95 22.09 -9.09 20.16
CA ASP A 95 22.50 -10.43 19.71
C ASP A 95 21.48 -11.56 19.96
N GLU A 96 20.24 -11.24 20.33
CA GLU A 96 19.19 -12.25 20.45
C GLU A 96 18.31 -12.28 19.19
N ASP A 97 18.37 -13.38 18.43
CA ASP A 97 17.50 -13.77 17.31
C ASP A 97 16.05 -14.01 17.82
N THR A 98 15.48 -12.98 18.44
CA THR A 98 14.19 -12.99 19.15
C THR A 98 13.09 -12.53 18.20
N ALA A 99 11.95 -13.23 18.22
CA ALA A 99 10.77 -12.94 17.39
C ALA A 99 10.36 -11.45 17.42
N GLU A 100 10.60 -10.75 18.54
CA GLU A 100 10.32 -9.32 18.71
C GLU A 100 11.13 -8.41 17.77
N SER A 101 12.38 -8.76 17.45
CA SER A 101 13.22 -8.00 16.51
C SER A 101 12.70 -8.07 15.06
N ARG A 102 12.15 -9.24 14.66
CA ARG A 102 11.55 -9.48 13.34
C ARG A 102 10.26 -8.69 13.15
N HIS A 103 9.38 -8.67 14.15
CA HIS A 103 8.15 -7.88 14.09
C HIS A 103 8.42 -6.38 13.96
N ARG A 104 9.46 -5.86 14.63
CA ARG A 104 9.85 -4.45 14.52
C ARG A 104 10.30 -4.07 13.12
N PHE A 105 11.08 -4.94 12.45
CA PHE A 105 11.52 -4.75 11.07
C PHE A 105 10.34 -4.80 10.09
N LEU A 106 9.46 -5.80 10.23
CA LEU A 106 8.29 -5.97 9.36
C LEU A 106 7.30 -4.79 9.48
N GLY A 107 7.14 -4.22 10.68
CA GLY A 107 6.36 -2.99 10.90
C GLY A 107 6.94 -1.77 10.18
N LEU A 108 8.27 -1.57 10.26
CA LEU A 108 8.95 -0.47 9.56
C LEU A 108 8.90 -0.65 8.03
N ALA A 109 9.16 -1.87 7.54
CA ALA A 109 9.10 -2.17 6.11
C ALA A 109 7.68 -1.92 5.55
N THR A 110 6.64 -2.33 6.27
CA THR A 110 5.24 -2.06 5.88
C THR A 110 4.94 -0.57 5.83
N PHE A 111 5.46 0.21 6.79
CA PHE A 111 5.32 1.66 6.79
C PHE A 111 6.01 2.31 5.58
N LEU A 112 7.25 1.94 5.29
CA LEU A 112 8.01 2.45 4.14
C LEU A 112 7.33 2.09 2.81
N LEU A 113 6.85 0.85 2.66
CA LEU A 113 6.12 0.42 1.47
C LEU A 113 4.78 1.15 1.30
N SER A 114 4.08 1.42 2.40
CA SER A 114 2.84 2.21 2.36
C SER A 114 3.12 3.67 1.96
N ALA A 115 4.17 4.28 2.52
CA ALA A 115 4.59 5.64 2.17
C ALA A 115 5.00 5.73 0.69
N LEU A 116 5.77 4.76 0.20
CA LEU A 116 6.12 4.65 -1.22
C LEU A 116 4.88 4.48 -2.10
N GLY A 117 3.92 3.65 -1.67
CA GLY A 117 2.64 3.47 -2.35
C GLY A 117 1.85 4.79 -2.46
N VAL A 118 1.82 5.61 -1.41
CA VAL A 118 1.17 6.93 -1.43
C VAL A 118 1.83 7.86 -2.44
N VAL A 119 3.16 7.91 -2.47
CA VAL A 119 3.92 8.70 -3.46
C VAL A 119 3.59 8.22 -4.88
N ALA A 120 3.58 6.91 -5.10
CA ALA A 120 3.32 6.33 -6.40
C ALA A 120 1.88 6.55 -6.89
N VAL A 121 0.88 6.45 -6.00
CA VAL A 121 -0.53 6.80 -6.30
C VAL A 121 -0.68 8.29 -6.60
N THR A 122 -0.01 9.15 -5.84
CA THR A 122 -0.03 10.61 -6.07
C THR A 122 0.57 10.95 -7.44
N TYR A 123 1.69 10.34 -7.79
CA TYR A 123 2.32 10.51 -9.09
C TYR A 123 1.39 10.07 -10.24
N ALA A 124 0.73 8.91 -10.10
CA ALA A 124 -0.24 8.43 -11.08
C ALA A 124 -1.44 9.38 -11.25
N ALA A 125 -1.94 9.94 -10.15
CA ALA A 125 -3.00 10.94 -10.20
C ALA A 125 -2.56 12.22 -10.92
N ILE A 126 -1.35 12.71 -10.66
CA ILE A 126 -0.78 13.86 -11.37
C ILE A 126 -0.66 13.57 -12.87
N ALA A 127 -0.16 12.39 -13.25
CA ALA A 127 -0.05 11.99 -14.65
C ALA A 127 -1.42 12.01 -15.34
N ALA A 128 -2.47 11.49 -14.70
CA ALA A 128 -3.83 11.53 -15.23
C ALA A 128 -4.41 12.96 -15.37
N LEU A 129 -3.96 13.90 -14.54
CA LEU A 129 -4.33 15.31 -14.65
C LEU A 129 -3.59 16.01 -15.79
N VAL A 130 -2.31 15.69 -16.01
CA VAL A 130 -1.52 16.26 -17.11
C VAL A 130 -2.01 15.74 -18.47
N VAL A 131 -2.34 14.47 -18.57
CA VAL A 131 -2.93 13.86 -19.77
C VAL A 131 -4.41 14.23 -19.85
N GLY A 132 -4.71 15.47 -20.25
CA GLY A 132 -6.09 15.97 -20.33
C GLY A 132 -6.87 15.61 -21.58
N THR A 133 -6.19 15.02 -22.56
CA THR A 133 -6.75 14.69 -23.87
C THR A 133 -6.38 13.27 -24.26
N CYS A 134 -7.20 12.63 -25.09
CA CYS A 134 -6.95 11.31 -25.67
C CYS A 134 -5.94 11.29 -26.83
N ARG A 135 -5.07 12.31 -26.88
CA ARG A 135 -3.97 12.48 -27.84
C ARG A 135 -2.68 12.42 -27.06
#